data_AF-A0AA86USE8-F1
#
_entry.id   AF-A0AA86USE8-F1
#
_cell.length_a   1.000
_cell.length_b   1.000
_cell.length_c   1.000
_cell.angle_alpha   90.00
_cell.angle_beta   90.00
_cell.angle_gamma   90.00
#
_symmetry.space_group_name_H-M   'P 1'
#
loop_
_entity.id
_entity.type
_entity.pdbx_description
1 polymer ?
#
loop_
_entity_poly.entity_id
_entity_poly.type
_entity_poly.pdbx_seq_one_letter_code
_entity_poly.pdbx_strand_id
1 'polypeptide(L)'
;MYQFCDEMMDIMEDVADYFEDYEDELVIGHANCRIKPEICANHKITEHPTLLLWKGGRKVGEYRGPRNAIVVTEWLKVKVGLDQIKSDIKQEI
;
A
#
# COMPACT_ATOMS: atom_id res chain seq x y z
N MET A 1 16.75 1.71 -16.28
CA MET A 1 15.34 2.10 -16.48
C MET A 1 14.41 1.16 -15.70
N TYR A 2 14.62 1.05 -14.39
CA TYR A 2 13.72 0.43 -13.38
C TYR A 2 13.79 1.15 -12.03
N GLN A 3 14.65 2.16 -11.91
CA GLN A 3 14.92 2.90 -10.68
C GLN A 3 13.65 3.37 -9.97
N PHE A 4 12.62 3.83 -10.71
CA PHE A 4 11.35 4.24 -10.08
C PHE A 4 10.55 3.08 -9.45
N CYS A 5 10.67 1.86 -9.96
CA CYS A 5 10.08 0.69 -9.32
C CYS A 5 10.91 0.27 -8.13
N ASP A 6 12.24 0.31 -8.25
CA ASP A 6 13.17 -0.07 -7.17
C ASP A 6 13.01 0.89 -5.97
N GLU A 7 13.06 2.21 -6.19
CA GLU A 7 12.81 3.23 -5.15
C GLU A 7 11.45 3.07 -4.47
N MET A 8 10.42 2.67 -5.23
CA MET A 8 9.09 2.46 -4.67
C MET A 8 8.99 1.14 -3.91
N MET A 9 9.75 0.11 -4.30
CA MET A 9 9.83 -1.13 -3.53
C MET A 9 10.44 -0.87 -2.16
N ASP A 10 11.54 -0.10 -2.09
CA ASP A 10 12.17 0.30 -0.82
C ASP A 10 11.18 1.06 0.08
N ILE A 11 10.41 2.01 -0.50
CA ILE A 11 9.36 2.74 0.24
C ILE A 11 8.27 1.79 0.75
N MET A 12 7.87 0.80 -0.06
CA MET A 12 6.82 -0.13 0.32
C MET A 12 7.28 -1.19 1.33
N GLU A 13 8.58 -1.46 1.42
CA GLU A 13 9.19 -2.28 2.48
C GLU A 13 9.05 -1.58 3.84
N ASP A 14 9.43 -0.30 3.95
CA ASP A 14 9.22 0.50 5.17
C ASP A 14 7.73 0.56 5.58
N VAL A 15 6.82 0.61 4.61
CA VAL A 15 5.38 0.60 4.87
C VAL A 15 4.92 -0.78 5.33
N ALA A 16 5.46 -1.86 4.77
CA ALA A 16 5.14 -3.23 5.19
C ALA A 16 5.61 -3.48 6.63
N ASP A 17 6.82 -3.06 6.97
CA ASP A 17 7.36 -3.14 8.34
C ASP A 17 6.47 -2.40 9.34
N TYR A 18 5.89 -1.25 8.96
CA TYR A 18 4.94 -0.53 9.83
C TYR A 18 3.65 -1.32 10.12
N PHE A 19 3.20 -2.13 9.16
CA PHE A 19 1.95 -2.89 9.24
C PHE A 19 2.15 -4.37 9.59
N GLU A 20 3.36 -4.80 9.98
CA GLU A 20 3.66 -6.19 10.34
C GLU A 20 2.73 -6.72 11.45
N ASP A 21 2.36 -5.87 12.41
CA ASP A 21 1.43 -6.24 13.50
C ASP A 21 -0.06 -6.11 13.13
N TYR A 22 -0.40 -5.77 11.88
CA TYR A 22 -1.77 -5.48 11.40
C TYR A 22 -2.17 -6.34 10.19
N GLU A 23 -1.63 -7.56 10.08
CA GLU A 23 -1.88 -8.46 8.94
C GLU A 23 -3.36 -8.82 8.75
N ASP A 24 -4.16 -8.81 9.83
CA ASP A 24 -5.61 -9.03 9.78
C ASP A 24 -6.36 -7.86 9.11
N GLU A 25 -5.83 -6.64 9.19
CA GLU A 25 -6.41 -5.44 8.58
C GLU A 25 -5.86 -5.11 7.21
N LEU A 26 -4.56 -5.37 6.99
CA LEU A 26 -3.86 -4.97 5.78
C LEU A 26 -2.71 -5.91 5.43
N VAL A 27 -2.77 -6.46 4.22
CA VAL A 27 -1.65 -7.20 3.62
C VAL A 27 -1.06 -6.36 2.49
N ILE A 28 0.26 -6.21 2.49
CA ILE A 28 1.01 -5.53 1.43
C ILE A 28 1.60 -6.57 0.49
N GLY A 29 1.42 -6.37 -0.81
CA GLY A 29 1.95 -7.27 -1.83
C GLY A 29 2.34 -6.51 -3.09
N HIS A 30 3.20 -7.14 -3.89
CA HIS A 30 3.66 -6.60 -5.16
C HIS A 30 3.44 -7.61 -6.29
N ALA A 31 3.20 -7.09 -7.50
CA ALA A 31 3.06 -7.91 -8.71
C ALA A 31 4.04 -7.43 -9.77
N ASN A 32 4.80 -8.37 -10.34
CA ASN A 32 5.73 -8.06 -11.41
C ASN A 32 5.04 -8.18 -12.78
N CYS A 33 4.66 -7.04 -13.35
CA CYS A 33 4.00 -6.96 -14.66
C CYS A 33 4.83 -7.53 -15.82
N ARG A 34 6.16 -7.68 -15.68
CA ARG A 34 6.99 -8.29 -16.73
C ARG A 34 6.90 -9.80 -16.74
N ILE A 35 6.76 -10.40 -15.55
CA ILE A 35 6.64 -11.85 -15.39
C ILE A 35 5.18 -12.28 -15.63
N LYS A 36 4.22 -11.45 -15.19
CA LYS A 36 2.78 -11.70 -15.27
C LYS A 36 2.04 -10.51 -15.89
N PRO A 37 2.19 -10.26 -17.21
CA PRO A 37 1.59 -9.11 -17.89
C PRO A 37 0.06 -9.07 -17.80
N GLU A 38 -0.58 -10.22 -17.67
CA GLU A 38 -2.03 -10.37 -17.55
C GLU A 38 -2.59 -9.69 -16.30
N ILE A 39 -1.85 -9.64 -15.18
CA ILE A 39 -2.28 -8.96 -13.95
C ILE A 39 -2.47 -7.47 -14.26
N CYS A 40 -1.49 -6.88 -14.92
CA CYS A 40 -1.45 -5.44 -15.16
C CYS A 40 -2.43 -5.05 -16.28
N ALA A 41 -2.60 -5.90 -17.30
CA ALA A 41 -3.65 -5.74 -18.31
C ALA A 41 -5.06 -5.80 -17.70
N ASN A 42 -5.34 -6.80 -16.84
CA ASN A 42 -6.65 -6.96 -16.19
C ASN A 42 -7.02 -5.77 -15.28
N HIS A 43 -6.01 -5.14 -14.69
CA HIS A 43 -6.20 -3.95 -13.85
C HIS A 43 -5.94 -2.62 -14.58
N LYS A 44 -5.75 -2.65 -15.90
CA LYS A 44 -5.52 -1.48 -16.77
C LYS A 44 -4.36 -0.59 -16.30
N ILE A 45 -3.28 -1.21 -15.82
CA ILE A 45 -2.06 -0.51 -15.41
C ILE A 45 -1.26 -0.12 -16.65
N THR A 46 -1.15 1.18 -16.91
CA THR A 46 -0.36 1.74 -18.02
C THR A 46 0.91 2.44 -17.55
N GLU A 47 1.03 2.74 -16.25
CA GLU A 47 2.13 3.46 -15.65
C GLU A 47 2.72 2.65 -14.50
N HIS A 48 4.05 2.69 -14.35
CA HIS A 48 4.75 1.96 -13.30
C HIS A 48 5.63 2.90 -12.46
N PRO A 49 5.77 2.63 -11.15
CA PRO A 49 4.91 1.73 -10.35
C PRO A 49 3.49 2.31 -10.20
N THR A 50 2.50 1.45 -9.91
CA THR A 50 1.14 1.88 -9.52
C THR A 50 0.74 1.18 -8.22
N LEU A 51 0.29 1.96 -7.24
CA LEU A 51 -0.25 1.46 -5.97
C LEU A 51 -1.77 1.43 -6.01
N LEU A 52 -2.33 0.25 -5.79
CA LEU A 52 -3.75 0.01 -5.75
C LEU A 52 -4.13 -0.55 -4.38
N LEU A 53 -5.32 -0.18 -3.89
CA LEU A 53 -5.88 -0.72 -2.65
C LEU A 53 -7.18 -1.45 -2.95
N TRP A 54 -7.32 -2.64 -2.37
CA TRP A 54 -8.50 -3.50 -2.50
C TRP A 54 -9.12 -3.79 -1.14
N LYS A 55 -10.45 -3.92 -1.11
CA LYS A 55 -11.21 -4.37 0.05
C LYS A 55 -12.36 -5.25 -0.43
N GLY A 56 -12.49 -6.46 0.12
CA GLY A 56 -13.52 -7.42 -0.29
C GLY A 56 -13.53 -7.73 -1.79
N GLY A 57 -12.35 -7.89 -2.40
CA GLY A 57 -12.19 -8.17 -3.84
C GLY A 57 -12.46 -7.00 -4.78
N ARG A 58 -12.73 -5.80 -4.26
CA ARG A 58 -13.02 -4.60 -5.07
C ARG A 58 -11.91 -3.56 -4.89
N LYS A 59 -11.49 -2.91 -5.98
CA LYS A 59 -10.58 -1.76 -5.93
C LYS A 59 -11.29 -0.60 -5.25
N VAL A 60 -10.74 -0.12 -4.14
CA VAL A 60 -11.28 0.99 -3.33
C VAL A 60 -10.38 2.23 -3.33
N GLY A 61 -9.15 2.10 -3.86
CA GLY A 61 -8.22 3.22 -3.90
C GLY A 61 -7.09 3.02 -4.91
N GLU A 62 -6.50 4.14 -5.28
CA GLU A 62 -5.25 4.22 -6.02
C GLU A 62 -4.46 5.37 -5.43
N TYR A 63 -3.21 5.11 -5.04
CA TYR A 63 -2.36 6.12 -4.43
C TYR A 63 -1.56 6.85 -5.52
N ARG A 64 -1.78 8.18 -5.58
CA ARG A 64 -1.09 9.10 -6.51
C ARG A 64 -0.34 10.21 -5.77
N GLY A 65 -0.12 10.02 -4.48
CA GLY A 65 0.53 11.00 -3.61
C GLY A 65 2.06 10.94 -3.67
N PRO A 66 2.73 11.70 -2.77
CA PRO A 66 4.18 11.68 -2.62
C PRO A 66 4.75 10.26 -2.40
N ARG A 67 5.88 9.95 -3.04
CA ARG A 67 6.59 8.69 -2.83
C ARG A 67 7.40 8.77 -1.53
N ASN A 68 6.71 8.61 -0.40
CA ASN A 68 7.30 8.68 0.93
C ASN A 68 6.54 7.72 1.85
N ALA A 69 7.28 6.88 2.58
CA ALA A 69 6.70 5.84 3.43
C ALA A 69 5.71 6.39 4.45
N ILE A 70 6.05 7.49 5.12
CA ILE A 70 5.18 8.13 6.13
C ILE A 70 3.83 8.54 5.50
N VAL A 71 3.86 9.18 4.33
CA VAL A 71 2.64 9.66 3.67
C VAL A 71 1.79 8.51 3.15
N VAL A 72 2.42 7.43 2.65
CA VAL A 72 1.70 6.22 2.24
C VAL A 72 1.05 5.54 3.44
N THR A 73 1.78 5.42 4.55
CA THR A 73 1.28 4.86 5.81
C THR A 73 0.10 5.66 6.37
N GLU A 74 0.17 6.99 6.39
CA GLU A 74 -0.94 7.85 6.82
C GLU A 74 -2.18 7.65 5.94
N TRP A 75 -1.99 7.57 4.62
CA TRP A 75 -3.08 7.28 3.70
C TRP A 75 -3.72 5.91 3.96
N LEU A 76 -2.90 4.88 4.19
CA LEU A 76 -3.38 3.53 4.49
C LEU A 76 -4.16 3.50 5.80
N LYS A 77 -3.65 4.11 6.87
CA LYS A 77 -4.33 4.14 8.17
C LYS A 77 -5.75 4.66 8.09
N VAL A 78 -5.95 5.76 7.38
CA VAL A 78 -7.28 6.34 7.15
C VAL A 78 -8.16 5.40 6.32
N LYS A 79 -7.60 4.67 5.36
CA LYS A 79 -8.36 3.76 4.49
C LYS A 79 -8.74 2.45 5.16
N VAL A 80 -7.90 1.96 6.06
CA VAL A 80 -8.15 0.70 6.79
C VAL A 80 -8.81 0.92 8.16
N GLY A 81 -8.96 2.16 8.61
CA GLY A 81 -9.64 2.50 9.88
C GLY A 81 -8.73 2.39 11.11
N LEU A 82 -7.41 2.48 10.91
CA LEU A 82 -6.40 2.47 11.98
C LEU A 82 -6.09 3.88 12.50
N ASP A 83 -6.72 4.92 11.95
CA ASP A 83 -6.64 6.29 12.46
C ASP A 83 -7.32 6.44 13.83
N GLN A 84 -8.31 5.60 14.15
CA GLN A 84 -8.94 5.55 15.48
C GLN A 84 -8.17 4.73 16.52
N ILE A 85 -7.38 3.70 16.15
CA ILE A 85 -6.72 2.84 17.15
C ILE A 85 -5.71 3.60 18.04
N LYS A 86 -5.13 4.72 17.55
CA LYS A 86 -4.28 5.60 18.37
C LYS A 86 -5.04 6.41 19.45
N SER A 87 -6.36 6.60 19.36
CA SER A 87 -7.12 7.24 20.44
C SER A 87 -7.41 6.29 21.59
N ASP A 88 -7.56 5.01 21.28
CA ASP A 88 -8.06 4.02 22.25
C ASP A 88 -6.91 3.49 23.14
N ILE A 89 -5.69 3.41 22.61
CA ILE A 89 -4.50 3.01 23.38
C ILE A 89 -4.00 4.11 24.33
N LYS A 90 -4.31 5.39 24.08
CA LYS A 90 -3.94 6.50 24.99
C LYS A 90 -4.81 6.60 26.24
N GLN A 91 -5.79 5.73 26.43
CA GLN A 91 -6.61 5.69 27.66
C GLN A 91 -6.22 4.59 28.66
N GLU A 92 -5.19 3.80 28.38
CA GLU A 92 -4.62 2.85 29.34
C GLU A 92 -3.18 3.22 29.73
N ILE A 93 -2.97 4.40 30.31
CA ILE A 93 -1.94 4.67 31.34
C ILE A 93 -2.51 5.67 32.35
#